data_AF-A0A0G4G467-F1
#
_entry.id   AF-A0A0G4G467-F1
#
_cell.length_a   1.000
_cell.length_b   1.000
_cell.length_c   1.000
_cell.angle_alpha   90.00
_cell.angle_beta   90.00
_cell.angle_gamma   90.00
#
_symmetry.space_group_name_H-M   'P 1'
#
loop_
_entity.id
_entity.type
_entity.pdbx_description
1 polymer ?
#
loop_
_entity_poly.entity_id
_entity_poly.type
_entity_poly.pdbx_seq_one_letter_code
_entity_poly.pdbx_strand_id
1 'polypeptide(L)'
;MTVVFLLILIPAVCAHEKRKLTVTTPSGEMAGASSLIQVHSHVKLADQTDYLAGSVELNGGHYNAKCSCSDKQHDHDGNAGSQTTHCSPSKVKLHQSRPGQGMSMVELSESYGRFTGLSLMPVASQHFSCLDDRVATPSLCTPGGDLGEFVLVLNALLELVPEHTLGQGRINQLLEDFVAKIHREHLGRRFYHCTDDMAVQHLRNELQMEAMDIRRPPEAERAAVLKALGEFENMGDSHLRLVLSHPEWYHIQSTEVVKRVIRAFYTLLWDESNPLSSTLLLEVLPGAPNPQAFVEVVEGDQCHRAKAAPLLAPRVSRSTSVLVSHMGAAVERRREIACWVATQVSTRERGVRVDCERLMKNCEHDGLLGFDTTGRHVAGSHLPIYVATFH
;
A
#
# COMPACT_ATOMS: atom_id res chain seq x y z
N MET A 1 38.74 -8.55 -8.28
CA MET A 1 38.72 -9.08 -9.66
C MET A 1 37.70 -10.21 -9.70
N THR A 2 36.71 -10.33 -10.56
CA THR A 2 36.04 -9.49 -11.56
C THR A 2 34.72 -10.21 -11.84
N VAL A 3 33.65 -9.45 -12.04
CA VAL A 3 32.27 -9.83 -12.40
C VAL A 3 32.22 -10.70 -13.65
N VAL A 4 31.32 -11.69 -13.71
CA VAL A 4 30.42 -11.88 -14.86
C VAL A 4 29.04 -12.38 -14.39
N PHE A 5 28.12 -11.43 -14.21
CA PHE A 5 26.69 -11.61 -14.42
C PHE A 5 26.48 -11.89 -15.91
N LEU A 6 25.88 -13.01 -16.29
CA LEU A 6 25.32 -13.17 -17.64
C LEU A 6 24.21 -14.21 -17.62
N LEU A 7 22.98 -13.77 -17.39
CA LEU A 7 21.78 -14.57 -17.57
C LEU A 7 20.62 -13.62 -17.88
N ILE A 8 19.83 -14.00 -18.88
CA ILE A 8 18.52 -13.44 -19.25
C ILE A 8 18.56 -12.15 -20.11
N LEU A 9 18.58 -12.31 -21.44
CA LEU A 9 18.28 -11.21 -22.37
C LEU A 9 16.93 -11.40 -23.07
N ILE A 10 16.63 -12.56 -23.65
CA ILE A 10 15.39 -12.70 -24.46
C ILE A 10 14.11 -12.74 -23.60
N PRO A 11 14.01 -13.54 -22.51
CA PRO A 11 12.82 -13.54 -21.66
C PRO A 11 12.65 -12.25 -20.86
N ALA A 12 13.75 -11.64 -20.40
CA ALA A 12 13.72 -10.38 -19.65
C ALA A 12 13.29 -9.20 -20.53
N VAL A 13 13.77 -9.12 -21.77
CA VAL A 13 13.36 -8.07 -22.73
C VAL A 13 11.87 -8.22 -23.08
N CYS A 14 11.40 -9.44 -23.37
CA CYS A 14 9.98 -9.62 -23.69
C CYS A 14 9.06 -9.46 -22.46
N ALA A 15 9.52 -9.78 -21.24
CA ALA A 15 8.76 -9.57 -20.01
C ALA A 15 8.71 -8.08 -19.58
N HIS A 16 9.81 -7.34 -19.70
CA HIS A 16 9.87 -5.92 -19.37
C HIS A 16 8.98 -5.06 -20.29
N GLU A 17 8.79 -5.48 -21.54
CA GLU A 17 8.01 -4.73 -22.55
C GLU A 17 6.60 -5.29 -22.81
N LYS A 18 6.10 -6.23 -21.98
CA LYS A 18 4.79 -6.91 -22.15
C LYS A 18 4.60 -7.55 -23.54
N ARG A 19 5.64 -8.19 -24.07
CA ARG A 19 5.66 -8.81 -25.41
C ARG A 19 5.35 -10.31 -25.37
N LYS A 20 4.86 -10.85 -26.48
CA LYS A 20 4.51 -12.28 -26.62
C LYS A 20 5.73 -13.11 -27.05
N LEU A 21 6.20 -14.00 -26.16
CA LEU A 21 7.24 -14.97 -26.47
C LEU A 21 6.61 -16.26 -27.03
N THR A 22 7.11 -16.75 -28.16
CA THR A 22 6.72 -18.06 -28.71
C THR A 22 7.94 -18.97 -28.80
N VAL A 23 7.82 -20.18 -28.27
CA VAL A 23 8.86 -21.22 -28.33
C VAL A 23 8.31 -22.41 -29.13
N THR A 24 9.04 -22.80 -30.17
CA THR A 24 8.64 -23.90 -31.07
C THR A 24 9.74 -24.94 -31.16
N THR A 25 9.36 -26.22 -31.22
CA THR A 25 10.28 -27.32 -31.50
C THR A 25 10.76 -27.27 -32.96
N PRO A 26 11.85 -27.98 -33.31
CA PRO A 26 12.29 -28.11 -34.71
C PRO A 26 11.23 -28.74 -35.63
N SER A 27 10.27 -29.49 -35.07
CA SER A 27 9.14 -30.09 -35.77
C SER A 27 7.92 -29.15 -35.93
N GLY A 28 7.94 -27.95 -35.34
CA GLY A 28 6.88 -26.94 -35.48
C GLY A 28 5.72 -27.05 -34.47
N GLU A 29 5.83 -27.90 -33.44
CA GLU A 29 4.80 -28.04 -32.40
C GLU A 29 5.03 -27.07 -31.21
N MET A 30 3.93 -26.55 -30.63
CA MET A 30 3.97 -25.68 -29.45
C MET A 30 4.09 -26.51 -28.17
N ALA A 31 5.12 -26.26 -27.35
CA ALA A 31 5.29 -26.93 -26.07
C ALA A 31 4.54 -26.20 -24.94
N GLY A 32 3.71 -26.93 -24.17
CA GLY A 32 3.04 -26.41 -22.97
C GLY A 32 4.01 -26.27 -21.79
N ALA A 33 4.00 -25.11 -21.13
CA ALA A 33 4.99 -24.75 -20.11
C ALA A 33 4.60 -25.22 -18.70
N SER A 34 5.38 -26.10 -18.08
CA SER A 34 5.51 -26.22 -16.62
C SER A 34 6.72 -27.08 -16.23
N SER A 35 7.87 -26.45 -15.96
CA SER A 35 8.90 -26.90 -14.99
C SER A 35 10.07 -25.89 -14.95
N LEU A 36 10.81 -25.85 -13.84
CA LEU A 36 12.01 -25.01 -13.64
C LEU A 36 13.16 -25.48 -14.55
N ILE A 37 13.87 -24.54 -15.17
CA ILE A 37 14.85 -24.81 -16.24
C ILE A 37 16.18 -24.07 -15.97
N GLN A 38 17.30 -24.78 -16.10
CA GLN A 38 18.64 -24.20 -16.26
C GLN A 38 18.91 -23.93 -17.75
N VAL A 39 19.23 -22.68 -18.12
CA VAL A 39 19.38 -22.26 -19.52
C VAL A 39 20.82 -21.79 -19.77
N HIS A 40 21.48 -22.36 -20.79
CA HIS A 40 22.70 -21.81 -21.39
C HIS A 40 22.36 -21.22 -22.76
N SER A 41 22.73 -19.97 -23.02
CA SER A 41 22.38 -19.27 -24.26
C SER A 41 23.59 -18.62 -24.93
N HIS A 42 23.77 -18.88 -26.23
CA HIS A 42 24.58 -18.06 -27.13
C HIS A 42 23.63 -17.30 -28.08
N VAL A 43 23.66 -15.96 -28.04
CA VAL A 43 22.80 -15.12 -28.88
C VAL A 43 23.67 -14.42 -29.94
N LYS A 44 23.36 -14.62 -31.22
CA LYS A 44 23.84 -13.77 -32.32
C LYS A 44 22.68 -12.88 -32.76
N LEU A 45 22.83 -11.57 -32.60
CA LEU A 45 21.88 -10.57 -33.09
C LEU A 45 22.13 -10.36 -34.58
N ALA A 46 21.10 -10.58 -35.41
CA ALA A 46 21.06 -10.14 -36.79
C ALA A 46 20.22 -8.86 -36.85
N ASP A 47 20.82 -7.80 -37.38
CA ASP A 47 20.17 -6.50 -37.53
C ASP A 47 19.14 -6.55 -38.68
N GLN A 48 17.98 -5.91 -38.49
CA GLN A 48 16.88 -5.71 -39.47
C GLN A 48 15.78 -6.78 -39.65
N THR A 49 15.15 -7.28 -38.59
CA THR A 49 13.77 -7.84 -38.71
C THR A 49 12.92 -7.50 -37.48
N ASP A 50 11.60 -7.34 -37.65
CA ASP A 50 10.57 -7.03 -36.62
C ASP A 50 10.40 -8.14 -35.55
N TYR A 51 11.42 -8.96 -35.33
CA TYR A 51 11.43 -10.00 -34.33
C TYR A 51 12.85 -10.33 -33.89
N LEU A 52 13.01 -10.66 -32.61
CA LEU A 52 14.20 -11.27 -32.06
C LEU A 52 14.06 -12.79 -32.17
N ALA A 53 14.98 -13.46 -32.87
CA ALA A 53 15.02 -14.92 -32.94
C ALA A 53 16.35 -15.45 -32.38
N GLY A 54 16.29 -16.61 -31.73
CA GLY A 54 17.46 -17.32 -31.21
C GLY A 54 17.15 -18.78 -30.93
N SER A 55 18.19 -19.59 -30.76
CA SER A 55 18.06 -20.99 -30.36
C SER A 55 18.33 -21.14 -28.86
N VAL A 56 17.53 -21.95 -28.17
CA VAL A 56 17.69 -22.28 -26.75
C VAL A 56 17.74 -23.79 -26.61
N GLU A 57 18.70 -24.30 -25.84
CA GLU A 57 18.75 -25.71 -25.47
C GLU A 57 18.05 -25.91 -24.12
N LEU A 58 17.06 -26.80 -24.09
CA LEU A 58 16.25 -27.10 -22.89
C LEU A 58 16.20 -28.62 -22.73
N ASN A 59 16.69 -29.14 -21.59
CA ASN A 59 16.68 -30.58 -21.27
C ASN A 59 17.26 -31.48 -22.39
N GLY A 60 18.36 -31.04 -23.02
CA GLY A 60 19.03 -31.76 -24.12
C GLY A 60 18.32 -31.68 -25.48
N GLY A 61 17.21 -30.93 -25.59
CA GLY A 61 16.56 -30.61 -26.86
C GLY A 61 16.89 -29.20 -27.33
N HIS A 62 17.05 -28.99 -28.64
CA HIS A 62 17.23 -27.66 -29.23
C HIS A 62 15.88 -27.08 -29.68
N TYR A 63 15.59 -25.86 -29.25
CA TYR A 63 14.35 -25.14 -29.53
C TYR A 63 14.65 -23.81 -30.21
N ASN A 64 13.76 -23.39 -31.10
CA ASN A 64 13.81 -22.05 -31.69
C ASN A 64 12.86 -21.14 -30.92
N ALA A 65 13.37 -20.03 -30.42
CA ALA A 65 12.59 -18.98 -29.76
C ALA A 65 12.48 -17.78 -30.69
N LYS A 66 11.26 -17.25 -30.82
CA LYS A 66 10.97 -16.05 -31.60
C LYS A 66 10.11 -15.10 -30.75
N CYS A 67 10.56 -13.85 -30.60
CA CYS A 67 9.80 -12.76 -29.97
C CYS A 67 9.52 -11.72 -31.05
N SER A 68 8.25 -11.47 -31.37
CA SER A 68 7.87 -10.52 -32.44
C SER A 68 7.56 -9.14 -31.86
N CYS A 69 8.09 -8.11 -32.50
CA CYS A 69 7.92 -6.70 -32.20
C CYS A 69 6.93 -6.11 -33.22
N SER A 70 5.64 -6.35 -33.03
CA SER A 70 4.62 -5.66 -33.83
C SER A 70 4.23 -4.37 -33.12
N ASP A 71 4.73 -3.23 -33.59
CA ASP A 71 4.22 -1.93 -33.20
C ASP A 71 2.76 -1.79 -33.69
N LYS A 72 1.89 -1.41 -32.76
CA LYS A 72 0.50 -0.95 -32.96
C LYS A 72 -0.52 -2.03 -33.35
N GLN A 73 -1.25 -2.51 -32.35
CA GLN A 73 -2.71 -2.60 -32.51
C GLN A 73 -3.22 -1.15 -32.58
N HIS A 74 -3.34 -0.64 -33.80
CA HIS A 74 -4.32 0.41 -34.09
C HIS A 74 -5.69 -0.23 -33.89
N ASP A 75 -6.29 0.00 -32.73
CA ASP A 75 -7.74 -0.09 -32.57
C ASP A 75 -8.35 1.02 -33.43
N HIS A 76 -8.62 0.68 -34.68
CA HIS A 76 -9.63 1.35 -35.48
C HIS A 76 -11.00 0.93 -34.95
N ASP A 77 -11.39 1.51 -33.82
CA ASP A 77 -12.79 1.67 -33.45
C ASP A 77 -13.03 3.15 -33.15
N GLY A 78 -13.48 3.85 -34.18
CA GLY A 78 -14.16 5.11 -33.99
C GLY A 78 -15.41 4.86 -33.14
N ASN A 79 -15.57 5.69 -32.10
CA ASN A 79 -16.79 5.81 -31.31
C ASN A 79 -17.05 4.69 -30.29
N ALA A 80 -16.17 4.52 -29.30
CA ALA A 80 -16.49 3.88 -28.04
C ALA A 80 -16.30 4.89 -26.90
N GLY A 81 -17.42 5.31 -26.29
CA GLY A 81 -17.38 6.04 -25.03
C GLY A 81 -16.55 5.27 -23.99
N SER A 82 -15.88 6.00 -23.10
CA SER A 82 -15.15 5.48 -21.95
C SER A 82 -15.87 4.28 -21.32
N GLN A 83 -15.47 3.07 -21.69
CA GLN A 83 -15.94 1.86 -21.03
C GLN A 83 -15.23 1.85 -19.68
N THR A 84 -15.87 2.46 -18.69
CA THR A 84 -15.52 2.27 -17.29
C THR A 84 -15.52 0.76 -17.04
N THR A 85 -14.34 0.20 -16.78
CA THR A 85 -14.21 -1.23 -16.48
C THR A 85 -14.99 -1.49 -15.21
N HIS A 86 -16.21 -2.03 -15.32
CA HIS A 86 -17.06 -2.28 -14.17
C HIS A 86 -16.50 -3.48 -13.40
N CYS A 87 -16.17 -3.29 -12.11
CA CYS A 87 -15.76 -4.36 -11.21
C CYS A 87 -17.01 -4.92 -10.52
N SER A 88 -17.31 -6.19 -10.74
CA SER A 88 -18.44 -6.88 -10.10
C SER A 88 -18.05 -8.31 -9.76
N PRO A 89 -17.23 -8.52 -8.71
CA PRO A 89 -16.82 -9.84 -8.33
C PRO A 89 -18.04 -10.66 -7.96
N SER A 90 -18.16 -11.82 -8.60
CA SER A 90 -19.28 -12.75 -8.42
C SER A 90 -18.87 -13.95 -7.58
N LYS A 91 -17.56 -14.16 -7.40
CA LYS A 91 -17.00 -15.30 -6.69
C LYS A 91 -15.88 -14.85 -5.77
N VAL A 92 -15.96 -15.23 -4.50
CA VAL A 92 -14.86 -15.08 -3.55
C VAL A 92 -14.25 -16.45 -3.28
N LYS A 93 -12.93 -16.56 -3.45
CA LYS A 93 -12.17 -17.72 -2.99
C LYS A 93 -11.51 -17.37 -1.67
N LEU A 94 -11.79 -18.17 -0.66
CA LEU A 94 -11.18 -18.05 0.65
C LEU A 94 -10.16 -19.19 0.82
N HIS A 95 -8.92 -18.82 1.13
CA HIS A 95 -7.83 -19.75 1.36
C HIS A 95 -7.20 -19.47 2.73
N GLN A 96 -6.89 -20.50 3.51
CA GLN A 96 -6.16 -20.33 4.76
C GLN A 96 -4.66 -20.44 4.47
N SER A 97 -3.95 -19.31 4.50
CA SER A 97 -2.50 -19.29 4.28
C SER A 97 -1.74 -19.72 5.54
N ARG A 98 -2.31 -19.49 6.72
CA ARG A 98 -1.72 -19.89 8.01
C ARG A 98 -2.77 -20.43 8.98
N PRO A 99 -2.56 -21.61 9.58
CA PRO A 99 -3.42 -22.09 10.65
C PRO A 99 -3.24 -21.27 11.93
N GLY A 100 -4.24 -21.28 12.81
CA GLY A 100 -4.18 -20.55 14.08
C GLY A 100 -5.37 -20.85 14.97
N GLN A 101 -5.31 -20.33 16.20
CA GLN A 101 -6.40 -20.26 17.16
C GLN A 101 -7.24 -19.01 16.90
N GLY A 102 -8.54 -19.18 16.74
CA GLY A 102 -9.45 -18.09 16.45
C GLY A 102 -10.61 -18.56 15.57
N MET A 103 -11.12 -17.63 14.78
CA MET A 103 -12.23 -17.85 13.88
C MET A 103 -11.86 -18.81 12.75
N SER A 104 -12.71 -19.80 12.48
CA SER A 104 -12.58 -20.72 11.36
C SER A 104 -12.97 -20.06 10.03
N MET A 105 -12.62 -20.70 8.91
CA MET A 105 -12.97 -20.23 7.57
C MET A 105 -14.49 -20.11 7.36
N VAL A 106 -15.26 -21.02 7.95
CA VAL A 106 -16.73 -21.04 7.84
C VAL A 106 -17.32 -19.86 8.61
N GLU A 107 -16.92 -19.68 9.86
CA GLU A 107 -17.35 -18.55 10.69
C GLU A 107 -16.97 -17.21 10.08
N LEU A 108 -15.78 -17.11 9.47
CA LEU A 108 -15.35 -15.90 8.76
C LEU A 108 -16.25 -15.59 7.56
N SER A 109 -16.52 -16.62 6.75
CA SER A 109 -17.42 -16.48 5.60
C SER A 109 -18.81 -16.05 6.05
N GLU A 110 -19.38 -16.68 7.07
CA GLU A 110 -20.70 -16.35 7.59
C GLU A 110 -20.76 -14.93 8.20
N SER A 111 -19.70 -14.51 8.90
CA SER A 111 -19.57 -13.16 9.48
C SER A 111 -19.65 -12.06 8.42
N TYR A 112 -19.14 -12.32 7.21
CA TYR A 112 -19.22 -11.41 6.07
C TYR A 112 -20.38 -11.72 5.11
N GLY A 113 -21.41 -12.48 5.54
CA GLY A 113 -22.54 -12.80 4.68
C GLY A 113 -22.13 -13.57 3.41
N ARG A 114 -21.15 -14.47 3.54
CA ARG A 114 -20.46 -15.18 2.46
C ARG A 114 -19.80 -14.25 1.43
N PHE A 115 -19.41 -13.06 1.88
CA PHE A 115 -18.87 -11.98 1.06
C PHE A 115 -19.82 -11.53 -0.06
N THR A 116 -21.13 -11.79 0.08
CA THR A 116 -22.14 -11.33 -0.87
C THR A 116 -22.63 -9.93 -0.49
N GLY A 117 -22.86 -9.07 -1.48
CA GLY A 117 -23.38 -7.72 -1.24
C GLY A 117 -22.40 -6.74 -0.61
N LEU A 118 -21.08 -7.04 -0.61
CA LEU A 118 -20.08 -6.08 -0.16
C LEU A 118 -20.04 -4.86 -1.09
N SER A 119 -19.85 -3.69 -0.50
CA SER A 119 -19.71 -2.44 -1.24
C SER A 119 -18.34 -2.42 -1.91
N LEU A 120 -18.33 -2.27 -3.24
CA LEU A 120 -17.11 -2.11 -4.02
C LEU A 120 -16.96 -0.64 -4.34
N MET A 121 -15.84 -0.06 -3.93
CA MET A 121 -15.60 1.38 -4.07
C MET A 121 -14.32 1.62 -4.86
N PRO A 122 -14.28 2.67 -5.70
CA PRO A 122 -13.04 3.15 -6.27
C PRO A 122 -12.07 3.53 -5.17
N VAL A 123 -10.83 3.01 -5.21
CA VAL A 123 -9.81 3.24 -4.17
C VAL A 123 -9.53 4.73 -3.97
N ALA A 124 -9.54 5.51 -5.06
CA ALA A 124 -9.33 6.96 -5.01
C ALA A 124 -10.44 7.72 -4.24
N SER A 125 -11.63 7.14 -4.10
CA SER A 125 -12.77 7.75 -3.41
C SER A 125 -12.80 7.48 -1.90
N GLN A 126 -11.99 6.53 -1.43
CA GLN A 126 -11.98 6.10 -0.04
C GLN A 126 -10.68 6.52 0.66
N HIS A 127 -10.74 6.62 1.98
CA HIS A 127 -9.55 6.71 2.81
C HIS A 127 -9.09 5.30 3.18
N PHE A 128 -7.83 5.16 3.57
CA PHE A 128 -7.37 3.93 4.22
C PHE A 128 -7.41 4.11 5.74
N SER A 129 -8.17 3.25 6.41
CA SER A 129 -8.14 3.09 7.86
C SER A 129 -6.89 2.32 8.30
N CYS A 130 -6.57 2.40 9.58
CA CYS A 130 -5.50 1.62 10.18
C CYS A 130 -5.78 0.11 10.09
N LEU A 131 -4.71 -0.70 10.15
CA LEU A 131 -4.77 -2.15 10.35
C LEU A 131 -5.14 -2.46 11.81
N ASP A 132 -6.41 -2.22 12.18
CA ASP A 132 -6.91 -2.39 13.55
C ASP A 132 -8.31 -3.03 13.53
N ASP A 133 -8.52 -4.03 14.38
CA ASP A 133 -9.75 -4.83 14.43
C ASP A 133 -10.92 -4.07 15.08
N ARG A 134 -10.63 -2.94 15.74
CA ARG A 134 -11.64 -2.12 16.43
C ARG A 134 -12.42 -1.22 15.47
N VAL A 135 -11.93 -0.99 14.25
CA VAL A 135 -12.61 -0.17 13.22
C VAL A 135 -13.94 -0.83 12.85
N ALA A 136 -15.05 -0.11 13.07
CA ALA A 136 -16.40 -0.66 12.88
C ALA A 136 -17.04 -0.30 11.53
N THR A 137 -16.46 0.64 10.81
CA THR A 137 -16.96 1.03 9.48
C THR A 137 -16.32 0.15 8.40
N PRO A 138 -17.07 -0.26 7.36
CA PRO A 138 -16.48 -0.89 6.19
C PRO A 138 -15.47 0.06 5.54
N SER A 139 -14.21 -0.36 5.48
CA SER A 139 -13.09 0.49 5.07
C SER A 139 -12.07 -0.28 4.25
N LEU A 140 -11.25 0.47 3.50
CA LEU A 140 -9.95 -0.02 3.04
C LEU A 140 -8.98 0.11 4.21
N CYS A 141 -8.09 -0.86 4.38
CA CYS A 141 -7.19 -0.92 5.52
C CYS A 141 -5.75 -1.18 5.06
N THR A 142 -4.81 -0.45 5.64
CA THR A 142 -3.36 -0.61 5.43
C THR A 142 -2.65 -0.30 6.76
N PRO A 143 -1.41 -0.80 7.00
CA PRO A 143 -0.66 -0.43 8.19
C PRO A 143 -0.55 1.11 8.34
N GLY A 144 -1.03 1.65 9.46
CA GLY A 144 -1.02 3.09 9.75
C GLY A 144 -2.03 3.97 8.99
N GLY A 145 -2.88 3.39 8.14
CA GLY A 145 -3.86 4.15 7.35
C GLY A 145 -3.23 5.13 6.36
N ASP A 146 -3.97 6.17 5.96
CA ASP A 146 -3.44 7.22 5.07
C ASP A 146 -2.18 7.90 5.64
N LEU A 147 -2.14 8.15 6.97
CA LEU A 147 -0.97 8.74 7.62
C LEU A 147 0.27 7.84 7.51
N GLY A 148 0.10 6.53 7.71
CA GLY A 148 1.16 5.53 7.54
C GLY A 148 1.71 5.48 6.11
N GLU A 149 0.83 5.49 5.11
CA GLU A 149 1.24 5.54 3.69
C GLU A 149 1.97 6.86 3.35
N PHE A 150 1.59 7.96 3.99
CA PHE A 150 2.30 9.23 3.83
C PHE A 150 3.70 9.20 4.48
N VAL A 151 3.82 8.63 5.68
CA VAL A 151 5.12 8.37 6.33
C VAL A 151 6.01 7.51 5.46
N LEU A 152 5.49 6.41 4.91
CA LEU A 152 6.20 5.50 4.02
C LEU A 152 6.81 6.24 2.83
N VAL A 153 6.01 7.07 2.15
CA VAL A 153 6.46 7.82 0.97
C VAL A 153 7.53 8.85 1.34
N LEU A 154 7.39 9.55 2.46
CA LEU A 154 8.39 10.52 2.90
C LEU A 154 9.68 9.85 3.36
N ASN A 155 9.61 8.66 3.98
CA ASN A 155 10.80 7.88 4.30
C ASN A 155 11.53 7.43 3.03
N ALA A 156 10.81 6.87 2.05
CA ALA A 156 11.38 6.44 0.78
C ALA A 156 11.99 7.62 -0.02
N LEU A 157 11.45 8.82 0.15
CA LEU A 157 11.98 10.04 -0.45
C LEU A 157 13.36 10.42 0.10
N LEU A 158 13.65 10.15 1.39
CA LEU A 158 14.95 10.45 2.01
C LEU A 158 16.12 9.68 1.37
N GLU A 159 15.85 8.59 0.65
CA GLU A 159 16.87 7.90 -0.16
C GLU A 159 17.26 8.66 -1.44
N LEU A 160 16.41 9.59 -1.87
CA LEU A 160 16.52 10.30 -3.14
C LEU A 160 16.91 11.77 -2.96
N VAL A 161 16.77 12.31 -1.76
CA VAL A 161 17.05 13.71 -1.45
C VAL A 161 17.82 13.83 -0.14
N PRO A 162 18.59 14.92 0.07
CA PRO A 162 19.24 15.16 1.37
C PRO A 162 18.23 15.23 2.52
N GLU A 163 18.61 14.73 3.71
CA GLU A 163 17.71 14.68 4.88
C GLU A 163 17.14 16.06 5.28
N HIS A 164 17.94 17.12 5.12
CA HIS A 164 17.53 18.49 5.45
C HIS A 164 16.41 19.02 4.55
N THR A 165 16.12 18.36 3.42
CA THR A 165 14.98 18.71 2.54
C THR A 165 13.63 18.49 3.24
N LEU A 166 13.53 17.56 4.20
CA LEU A 166 12.27 17.23 4.90
C LEU A 166 12.21 17.78 6.34
N GLY A 167 12.51 19.06 6.51
CA GLY A 167 12.26 19.80 7.77
C GLY A 167 10.76 19.89 8.12
N GLN A 168 10.44 20.20 9.38
CA GLN A 168 9.04 20.29 9.87
C GLN A 168 8.17 21.20 9.00
N GLY A 169 8.64 22.41 8.66
CA GLY A 169 7.88 23.35 7.84
C GLY A 169 7.59 22.80 6.43
N ARG A 170 8.52 22.04 5.85
CA ARG A 170 8.32 21.41 4.55
C ARG A 170 7.31 20.27 4.62
N ILE A 171 7.36 19.45 5.66
CA ILE A 171 6.39 18.37 5.89
C ILE A 171 4.98 18.95 6.15
N ASN A 172 4.87 20.03 6.92
CA ASN A 172 3.59 20.74 7.11
C ASN A 172 3.00 21.16 5.76
N GLN A 173 3.79 21.83 4.92
CA GLN A 173 3.37 22.24 3.57
C GLN A 173 2.99 21.05 2.69
N LEU A 174 3.78 19.97 2.70
CA LEU A 174 3.48 18.79 1.90
C LEU A 174 2.18 18.12 2.34
N LEU A 175 1.94 17.98 3.64
CA LEU A 175 0.70 17.39 4.12
C LEU A 175 -0.49 18.30 3.82
N GLU A 176 -0.38 19.60 4.10
CA GLU A 176 -1.44 20.58 3.84
C GLU A 176 -1.80 20.64 2.34
N ASP A 177 -0.81 20.75 1.46
CA ASP A 177 -1.05 20.79 0.01
C ASP A 177 -1.66 19.46 -0.50
N PHE A 178 -1.29 18.32 0.09
CA PHE A 178 -1.88 17.03 -0.24
C PHE A 178 -3.33 16.94 0.24
N VAL A 179 -3.63 17.32 1.50
CA VAL A 179 -5.00 17.38 2.00
C VAL A 179 -5.85 18.35 1.18
N ALA A 180 -5.28 19.48 0.74
CA ALA A 180 -5.94 20.42 -0.15
C ALA A 180 -6.28 19.80 -1.52
N LYS A 181 -5.40 18.94 -2.06
CA LYS A 181 -5.71 18.15 -3.26
C LYS A 181 -6.91 17.23 -3.02
N ILE A 182 -6.92 16.50 -1.90
CA ILE A 182 -8.04 15.61 -1.53
C ILE A 182 -9.35 16.40 -1.47
N HIS A 183 -9.33 17.52 -0.74
CA HIS A 183 -10.49 18.38 -0.54
C HIS A 183 -11.10 18.86 -1.87
N ARG A 184 -10.25 19.22 -2.85
CA ARG A 184 -10.71 19.72 -4.17
C ARG A 184 -11.16 18.61 -5.12
N GLU A 185 -10.44 17.50 -5.15
CA GLU A 185 -10.58 16.49 -6.21
C GLU A 185 -11.45 15.29 -5.82
N HIS A 186 -11.60 15.03 -4.52
CA HIS A 186 -12.28 13.84 -4.00
C HIS A 186 -13.30 14.23 -2.93
N LEU A 187 -14.42 14.82 -3.37
CA LEU A 187 -15.50 15.25 -2.48
C LEU A 187 -15.95 14.10 -1.57
N GLY A 188 -15.81 14.29 -0.26
CA GLY A 188 -16.19 13.32 0.78
C GLY A 188 -15.08 12.37 1.23
N ARG A 189 -13.94 12.30 0.52
CA ARG A 189 -12.76 11.55 1.00
C ARG A 189 -12.08 12.33 2.12
N ARG A 190 -11.74 11.64 3.20
CA ARG A 190 -10.96 12.19 4.32
C ARG A 190 -9.52 11.71 4.26
N PHE A 191 -8.61 12.39 4.96
CA PHE A 191 -7.25 11.92 5.23
C PHE A 191 -7.20 11.34 6.64
N TYR A 192 -7.01 10.03 6.74
CA TYR A 192 -7.26 9.27 7.97
C TYR A 192 -6.01 9.02 8.84
N HIS A 193 -6.21 9.09 10.15
CA HIS A 193 -5.33 8.55 11.18
C HIS A 193 -6.17 7.97 12.33
N CYS A 194 -5.66 6.96 13.02
CA CYS A 194 -6.27 6.43 14.23
C CYS A 194 -5.33 6.51 15.43
N THR A 195 -5.91 6.53 16.62
CA THR A 195 -5.26 6.23 17.90
C THR A 195 -6.26 5.47 18.77
N ASP A 196 -5.94 5.17 20.02
CA ASP A 196 -6.86 4.52 20.94
C ASP A 196 -6.97 5.21 22.29
N ASP A 197 -8.02 4.85 23.03
CA ASP A 197 -8.33 5.43 24.33
C ASP A 197 -7.22 5.18 25.37
N MET A 198 -6.51 4.06 25.29
CA MET A 198 -5.37 3.73 26.13
C MET A 198 -4.19 4.69 25.91
N ALA A 199 -3.81 4.94 24.66
CA ALA A 199 -2.75 5.87 24.31
C ALA A 199 -3.13 7.32 24.68
N VAL A 200 -4.38 7.71 24.44
CA VAL A 200 -4.88 9.03 24.88
C VAL A 200 -4.84 9.15 26.41
N GLN A 201 -5.21 8.10 27.14
CA GLN A 201 -5.15 8.11 28.60
C GLN A 201 -3.71 8.16 29.12
N HIS A 202 -2.77 7.44 28.49
CA HIS A 202 -1.35 7.53 28.81
C HIS A 202 -0.84 8.96 28.64
N LEU A 203 -1.14 9.58 27.49
CA LEU A 203 -0.78 10.96 27.18
C LEU A 203 -1.34 11.96 28.20
N ARG A 204 -2.60 11.79 28.62
CA ARG A 204 -3.21 12.61 29.68
C ARG A 204 -2.47 12.51 31.00
N ASN A 205 -2.10 11.29 31.38
CA ASN A 205 -1.39 11.04 32.64
C ASN A 205 0.02 11.64 32.60
N GLU A 206 0.74 11.47 31.49
CA GLU A 206 2.08 12.02 31.28
C GLU A 206 2.09 13.54 31.38
N LEU A 207 1.12 14.22 30.76
CA LEU A 207 1.01 15.67 30.74
C LEU A 207 0.24 16.25 31.93
N GLN A 208 -0.25 15.40 32.84
CA GLN A 208 -1.10 15.81 33.98
C GLN A 208 -2.36 16.59 33.55
N MET A 209 -2.99 16.17 32.46
CA MET A 209 -4.18 16.79 31.86
C MET A 209 -5.41 15.89 31.94
N GLU A 210 -6.13 15.89 33.07
CA GLU A 210 -7.25 14.96 33.31
C GLU A 210 -8.37 15.01 32.25
N ALA A 211 -8.68 16.20 31.72
CA ALA A 211 -9.82 16.41 30.82
C ALA A 211 -9.44 16.76 29.36
N MET A 212 -8.23 16.42 28.91
CA MET A 212 -7.78 16.76 27.56
C MET A 212 -8.52 15.97 26.47
N ASP A 213 -9.16 16.67 25.54
CA ASP A 213 -9.62 16.09 24.28
C ASP A 213 -8.49 16.19 23.23
N ILE A 214 -7.99 15.05 22.78
CA ILE A 214 -6.90 14.97 21.79
C ILE A 214 -7.28 15.61 20.45
N ARG A 215 -8.57 15.74 20.14
CA ARG A 215 -9.06 16.40 18.92
C ARG A 215 -9.04 17.92 19.03
N ARG A 216 -9.01 18.45 20.25
CA ARG A 216 -9.09 19.88 20.52
C ARG A 216 -8.40 20.24 21.83
N PRO A 217 -7.07 20.01 21.95
CA PRO A 217 -6.36 20.36 23.17
C PRO A 217 -6.31 21.89 23.36
N PRO A 218 -6.25 22.37 24.61
CA PRO A 218 -6.10 23.79 24.93
C PRO A 218 -4.90 24.39 24.21
N GLU A 219 -5.05 25.60 23.66
CA GLU A 219 -4.02 26.25 22.84
C GLU A 219 -2.66 26.36 23.54
N ALA A 220 -2.67 26.73 24.82
CA ALA A 220 -1.47 26.85 25.66
C ALA A 220 -0.68 25.53 25.78
N GLU A 221 -1.35 24.39 25.67
CA GLU A 221 -0.77 23.06 25.88
C GLU A 221 -0.41 22.36 24.56
N ARG A 222 -0.85 22.88 23.41
CA ARG A 222 -0.65 22.25 22.09
C ARG A 222 0.81 21.88 21.81
N ALA A 223 1.76 22.74 22.18
CA ALA A 223 3.18 22.47 21.98
C ALA A 223 3.68 21.26 22.78
N ALA A 224 3.25 21.12 24.04
CA ALA A 224 3.59 19.99 24.89
C ALA A 224 2.93 18.70 24.37
N VAL A 225 1.65 18.77 24.00
CA VAL A 225 0.91 17.65 23.42
C VAL A 225 1.55 17.18 22.11
N LEU A 226 1.89 18.09 21.18
CA LEU A 226 2.55 17.73 19.91
C LEU A 226 3.90 17.04 20.11
N LYS A 227 4.65 17.45 21.13
CA LYS A 227 5.92 16.79 21.46
C LYS A 227 5.67 15.36 21.92
N ALA A 228 4.76 15.18 22.87
CA ALA A 228 4.46 13.87 23.47
C ALA A 228 3.79 12.90 22.48
N LEU A 229 2.97 13.38 21.54
CA LEU A 229 2.34 12.57 20.48
C LEU A 229 3.34 11.88 19.54
N GLY A 230 4.59 12.39 19.48
CA GLY A 230 5.65 11.76 18.69
C GLY A 230 6.32 10.57 19.39
N GLU A 231 6.02 10.32 20.67
CA GLU A 231 6.61 9.21 21.43
C GLU A 231 5.76 7.94 21.27
N PHE A 232 6.42 6.78 21.20
CA PHE A 232 5.76 5.53 20.83
C PHE A 232 4.77 5.07 21.91
N GLU A 233 4.99 5.44 23.18
CA GLU A 233 4.10 5.16 24.31
C GLU A 233 2.75 5.87 24.18
N ASN A 234 2.70 6.98 23.44
CA ASN A 234 1.50 7.77 23.19
C ASN A 234 0.85 7.47 21.82
N MET A 235 1.30 6.41 21.13
CA MET A 235 0.80 6.03 19.82
C MET A 235 -0.14 4.82 19.90
N GLY A 236 -1.43 5.04 19.68
CA GLY A 236 -2.45 3.97 19.68
C GLY A 236 -2.51 3.16 18.38
N ASP A 237 -2.04 3.72 17.25
CA ASP A 237 -1.89 2.95 16.02
C ASP A 237 -0.73 1.95 16.15
N SER A 238 -1.04 0.67 16.04
CA SER A 238 -0.06 -0.40 16.27
C SER A 238 1.11 -0.36 15.28
N HIS A 239 0.87 0.04 14.03
CA HIS A 239 1.91 0.14 13.01
C HIS A 239 2.89 1.27 13.31
N LEU A 240 2.39 2.50 13.49
CA LEU A 240 3.20 3.68 13.80
C LEU A 240 3.91 3.54 15.15
N ARG A 241 3.29 2.88 16.13
CA ARG A 241 3.96 2.55 17.40
C ARG A 241 5.16 1.62 17.17
N LEU A 242 5.02 0.59 16.34
CA LEU A 242 6.12 -0.32 16.00
C LEU A 242 7.21 0.41 15.18
N VAL A 243 6.82 1.25 14.23
CA VAL A 243 7.73 2.10 13.45
C VAL A 243 8.56 3.04 14.33
N LEU A 244 7.94 3.63 15.36
CA LEU A 244 8.63 4.54 16.29
C LEU A 244 9.54 3.79 17.29
N SER A 245 9.11 2.61 17.76
CA SER A 245 9.85 1.83 18.76
C SER A 245 10.94 0.94 18.17
N HIS A 246 10.78 0.47 16.94
CA HIS A 246 11.69 -0.43 16.23
C HIS A 246 11.89 0.01 14.77
N PRO A 247 12.39 1.24 14.53
CA PRO A 247 12.53 1.82 13.19
C PRO A 247 13.36 0.96 12.23
N GLU A 248 14.32 0.20 12.75
CA GLU A 248 15.20 -0.68 11.99
C GLU A 248 14.45 -1.84 11.31
N TRP A 249 13.30 -2.28 11.84
CA TRP A 249 12.48 -3.32 11.20
C TRP A 249 11.74 -2.83 9.95
N TYR A 250 11.69 -1.51 9.77
CA TYR A 250 10.91 -0.83 8.72
C TYR A 250 11.79 0.00 7.78
N HIS A 251 13.12 -0.15 7.86
CA HIS A 251 14.08 0.68 7.11
C HIS A 251 13.85 2.19 7.30
N ILE A 252 13.42 2.60 8.49
CA ILE A 252 13.19 4.01 8.79
C ILE A 252 14.54 4.65 9.10
N GLN A 253 14.98 5.54 8.23
CA GLN A 253 16.29 6.19 8.36
C GLN A 253 16.35 7.09 9.59
N SER A 254 15.24 7.76 9.89
CA SER A 254 15.14 8.73 10.98
C SER A 254 13.72 8.76 11.51
N THR A 255 13.51 8.41 12.79
CA THR A 255 12.19 8.50 13.43
C THR A 255 11.65 9.93 13.44
N GLU A 256 12.51 10.94 13.28
CA GLU A 256 12.07 12.33 13.17
C GLU A 256 11.15 12.57 11.96
N VAL A 257 11.27 11.83 10.85
CA VAL A 257 10.32 11.99 9.73
C VAL A 257 8.91 11.60 10.17
N VAL A 258 8.79 10.51 10.93
CA VAL A 258 7.54 9.99 11.47
C VAL A 258 6.95 10.99 12.47
N LYS A 259 7.76 11.44 13.43
CA LYS A 259 7.35 12.44 14.43
C LYS A 259 6.91 13.76 13.78
N ARG A 260 7.61 14.24 12.76
CA ARG A 260 7.23 15.46 12.02
C ARG A 260 5.91 15.31 11.28
N VAL A 261 5.65 14.15 10.67
CA VAL A 261 4.36 13.86 9.99
C VAL A 261 3.21 13.82 10.98
N ILE A 262 3.39 13.15 12.14
CA ILE A 262 2.41 13.15 13.22
C ILE A 262 2.12 14.59 13.68
N ARG A 263 3.17 15.38 13.97
CA ARG A 263 3.01 16.79 14.35
C ARG A 263 2.28 17.61 13.28
N ALA A 264 2.58 17.38 12.00
CA ALA A 264 1.92 18.06 10.89
C ALA A 264 0.42 17.74 10.83
N PHE A 265 0.05 16.47 10.98
CA PHE A 265 -1.34 16.03 11.00
C PHE A 265 -2.13 16.71 12.13
N TYR A 266 -1.63 16.65 13.36
CA TYR A 266 -2.32 17.25 14.51
C TYR A 266 -2.34 18.78 14.45
N THR A 267 -1.28 19.41 13.95
CA THR A 267 -1.26 20.86 13.74
C THR A 267 -2.37 21.30 12.79
N LEU A 268 -2.53 20.61 11.66
CA LEU A 268 -3.57 20.93 10.68
C LEU A 268 -4.98 20.55 11.18
N LEU A 269 -5.10 19.44 11.91
CA LEU A 269 -6.36 19.01 12.52
C LEU A 269 -6.90 20.04 13.52
N TRP A 270 -6.03 20.63 14.34
CA TRP A 270 -6.42 21.57 15.39
C TRP A 270 -6.55 23.02 14.92
N ASP A 271 -6.22 23.31 13.67
CA ASP A 271 -6.43 24.61 13.05
C ASP A 271 -7.86 24.73 12.52
N GLU A 272 -8.78 25.08 13.42
CA GLU A 272 -10.20 25.29 13.10
C GLU A 272 -10.43 26.45 12.10
N SER A 273 -9.45 27.34 11.93
CA SER A 273 -9.53 28.43 10.95
C SER A 273 -9.22 27.95 9.53
N ASN A 274 -8.53 26.82 9.39
CA ASN A 274 -8.20 26.21 8.11
C ASN A 274 -9.35 25.29 7.67
N PRO A 275 -10.00 25.52 6.51
CA PRO A 275 -11.10 24.67 6.04
C PRO A 275 -10.68 23.22 5.80
N LEU A 276 -9.37 22.97 5.61
CA LEU A 276 -8.82 21.62 5.44
C LEU A 276 -8.89 20.77 6.71
N SER A 277 -9.01 21.36 7.90
CA SER A 277 -9.16 20.63 9.18
C SER A 277 -10.30 19.60 9.11
N SER A 278 -11.43 19.97 8.48
CA SER A 278 -12.60 19.11 8.27
C SER A 278 -12.36 17.92 7.32
N THR A 279 -11.27 17.96 6.54
CA THR A 279 -10.88 16.88 5.63
C THR A 279 -10.03 15.83 6.36
N LEU A 280 -9.48 16.13 7.53
CA LEU A 280 -8.77 15.15 8.35
C LEU A 280 -9.76 14.34 9.20
N LEU A 281 -9.48 13.05 9.39
CA LEU A 281 -10.20 12.19 10.31
C LEU A 281 -9.23 11.61 11.34
N LEU A 282 -9.44 11.96 12.61
CA LEU A 282 -8.86 11.24 13.74
C LEU A 282 -9.90 10.33 14.39
N GLU A 283 -9.74 9.02 14.19
CA GLU A 283 -10.53 8.01 14.90
C GLU A 283 -9.84 7.62 16.21
N VAL A 284 -10.57 7.71 17.34
CA VAL A 284 -10.09 7.22 18.64
C VAL A 284 -10.82 5.91 18.92
N LEU A 285 -10.09 4.80 18.82
CA LEU A 285 -10.64 3.45 18.91
C LEU A 285 -10.81 3.05 20.38
N PRO A 286 -12.00 2.59 20.79
CA PRO A 286 -12.26 2.23 22.18
C PRO A 286 -11.90 0.77 22.48
N GLY A 287 -11.42 0.55 23.69
CA GLY A 287 -11.18 -0.77 24.26
C GLY A 287 -9.96 -1.50 23.70
N ALA A 288 -9.72 -2.71 24.22
CA ALA A 288 -8.58 -3.52 23.83
C ALA A 288 -8.81 -4.23 22.48
N PRO A 289 -7.77 -4.34 21.62
CA PRO A 289 -7.78 -5.22 20.46
C PRO A 289 -8.06 -6.67 20.84
N ASN A 290 -8.89 -7.38 20.07
CA ASN A 290 -9.11 -8.82 20.25
C ASN A 290 -9.45 -9.50 18.91
N PRO A 291 -8.57 -9.39 17.91
CA PRO A 291 -8.84 -9.97 16.60
C PRO A 291 -8.92 -11.49 16.68
N GLN A 292 -9.81 -12.09 15.90
CA GLN A 292 -10.00 -13.55 15.82
C GLN A 292 -9.42 -14.16 14.54
N ALA A 293 -9.04 -13.33 13.58
CA ALA A 293 -8.38 -13.73 12.34
C ALA A 293 -7.67 -12.53 11.70
N PHE A 294 -6.81 -12.81 10.72
CA PHE A 294 -6.26 -11.84 9.79
C PHE A 294 -6.77 -12.15 8.39
N VAL A 295 -7.29 -11.14 7.68
CA VAL A 295 -7.84 -11.27 6.33
C VAL A 295 -7.04 -10.39 5.37
N GLU A 296 -6.37 -11.02 4.42
CA GLU A 296 -5.76 -10.36 3.27
C GLU A 296 -6.76 -10.32 2.12
N VAL A 297 -7.12 -9.12 1.69
CA VAL A 297 -8.02 -8.90 0.57
C VAL A 297 -7.20 -8.78 -0.72
N VAL A 298 -7.54 -9.61 -1.70
CA VAL A 298 -6.90 -9.62 -3.02
C VAL A 298 -7.94 -9.38 -4.09
N GLU A 299 -7.78 -8.30 -4.84
CA GLU A 299 -8.63 -7.98 -5.98
C GLU A 299 -8.25 -8.85 -7.20
N GLY A 300 -9.24 -9.46 -7.84
CA GLY A 300 -9.05 -10.09 -9.14
C GLY A 300 -8.82 -9.07 -10.25
N ASP A 301 -8.33 -9.53 -11.40
CA ASP A 301 -7.87 -8.68 -12.49
C ASP A 301 -8.86 -7.60 -12.95
N GLN A 302 -10.16 -7.89 -12.95
CA GLN A 302 -11.20 -6.92 -13.32
C GLN A 302 -11.22 -5.74 -12.35
N CYS A 303 -11.20 -6.03 -11.04
CA CYS A 303 -11.25 -5.04 -9.98
C CYS A 303 -9.94 -4.28 -9.84
N HIS A 304 -8.81 -4.97 -10.02
CA HIS A 304 -7.51 -4.35 -10.14
C HIS A 304 -7.47 -3.32 -11.28
N ARG A 305 -7.92 -3.68 -12.49
CA ARG A 305 -8.02 -2.73 -13.63
C ARG A 305 -9.00 -1.59 -13.39
N ALA A 306 -10.08 -1.86 -12.66
CA ALA A 306 -11.07 -0.85 -12.27
C ALA A 306 -10.58 0.06 -11.13
N LYS A 307 -9.43 -0.25 -10.50
CA LYS A 307 -8.94 0.42 -9.28
C LYS A 307 -10.01 0.47 -8.19
N ALA A 308 -10.71 -0.66 -8.02
CA ALA A 308 -11.80 -0.82 -7.07
C ALA A 308 -11.52 -2.01 -6.16
N ALA A 309 -11.91 -1.87 -4.89
CA ALA A 309 -11.73 -2.91 -3.88
C ALA A 309 -13.01 -3.02 -3.03
N PRO A 310 -13.32 -4.23 -2.52
CA PRO A 310 -14.43 -4.41 -1.61
C PRO A 310 -14.09 -3.78 -0.25
N LEU A 311 -15.09 -3.17 0.39
CA LEU A 311 -14.96 -2.67 1.76
C LEU A 311 -15.36 -3.78 2.75
N LEU A 312 -14.49 -4.02 3.72
CA LEU A 312 -14.75 -4.93 4.83
C LEU A 312 -14.69 -4.14 6.14
N ALA A 313 -15.60 -4.44 7.07
CA ALA A 313 -15.55 -3.87 8.42
C ALA A 313 -14.71 -4.78 9.32
N PRO A 314 -13.56 -4.32 9.86
CA PRO A 314 -12.75 -5.12 10.77
C PRO A 314 -13.54 -5.62 12.00
N ARG A 315 -14.35 -4.76 12.62
CA ARG A 315 -15.30 -5.13 13.68
C ARG A 315 -16.65 -5.51 13.06
N VAL A 316 -16.88 -6.81 12.92
CA VAL A 316 -18.14 -7.37 12.36
C VAL A 316 -19.28 -7.32 13.38
N SER A 317 -18.98 -7.58 14.66
CA SER A 317 -19.95 -7.55 15.75
C SER A 317 -19.31 -7.08 17.06
N ARG A 318 -20.09 -7.00 18.15
CA ARG A 318 -19.53 -6.66 19.47
C ARG A 318 -18.50 -7.65 19.99
N SER A 319 -18.58 -8.92 19.56
CA SER A 319 -17.71 -10.01 20.01
C SER A 319 -16.86 -10.59 18.89
N THR A 320 -16.92 -10.00 17.70
CA THR A 320 -16.30 -10.54 16.49
C THR A 320 -15.57 -9.42 15.78
N SER A 321 -14.26 -9.53 15.74
CA SER A 321 -13.38 -8.61 15.03
C SER A 321 -12.24 -9.37 14.38
N VAL A 322 -11.74 -8.84 13.27
CA VAL A 322 -10.62 -9.39 12.50
C VAL A 322 -9.73 -8.25 12.05
N LEU A 323 -8.45 -8.55 11.82
CA LEU A 323 -7.57 -7.64 11.10
C LEU A 323 -7.85 -7.78 9.61
N VAL A 324 -7.91 -6.66 8.88
CA VAL A 324 -8.15 -6.66 7.43
C VAL A 324 -7.06 -5.85 6.75
N SER A 325 -6.50 -6.36 5.66
CA SER A 325 -5.49 -5.67 4.86
C SER A 325 -5.85 -5.65 3.38
N HIS A 326 -5.65 -4.49 2.74
CA HIS A 326 -5.91 -4.26 1.32
C HIS A 326 -4.63 -3.81 0.62
N MET A 327 -3.55 -4.59 0.73
CA MET A 327 -2.24 -4.22 0.17
C MET A 327 -2.27 -4.02 -1.35
N GLY A 328 -3.12 -4.77 -2.07
CA GLY A 328 -3.34 -4.59 -3.51
C GLY A 328 -3.88 -3.19 -3.83
N ALA A 329 -4.96 -2.77 -3.16
CA ALA A 329 -5.47 -1.40 -3.25
C ALA A 329 -4.48 -0.34 -2.74
N ALA A 330 -3.68 -0.62 -1.72
CA ALA A 330 -2.73 0.33 -1.14
C ALA A 330 -1.67 0.78 -2.16
N VAL A 331 -1.34 -0.03 -3.17
CA VAL A 331 -0.45 0.36 -4.28
C VAL A 331 -0.97 1.60 -5.02
N GLU A 332 -2.28 1.72 -5.22
CA GLU A 332 -2.88 2.89 -5.87
C GLU A 332 -2.75 4.15 -4.99
N ARG A 333 -2.89 4.01 -3.66
CA ARG A 333 -2.68 5.11 -2.72
C ARG A 333 -1.21 5.54 -2.67
N ARG A 334 -0.28 4.57 -2.65
CA ARG A 334 1.16 4.84 -2.74
C ARG A 334 1.49 5.61 -4.01
N ARG A 335 0.97 5.18 -5.16
CA ARG A 335 1.16 5.84 -6.44
C ARG A 335 0.66 7.28 -6.42
N GLU A 336 -0.52 7.51 -5.86
CA GLU A 336 -1.08 8.85 -5.71
C GLU A 336 -0.14 9.75 -4.89
N ILE A 337 0.26 9.31 -3.70
CA ILE A 337 1.10 10.12 -2.79
C ILE A 337 2.51 10.29 -3.36
N ALA A 338 3.17 9.22 -3.81
CA ALA A 338 4.53 9.25 -4.33
C ALA A 338 4.68 10.14 -5.57
N CYS A 339 3.80 9.99 -6.57
CA CYS A 339 3.88 10.84 -7.76
C CYS A 339 3.60 12.30 -7.43
N TRP A 340 2.67 12.56 -6.51
CA TRP A 340 2.38 13.91 -6.05
C TRP A 340 3.59 14.53 -5.32
N VAL A 341 4.18 13.81 -4.35
CA VAL A 341 5.37 14.26 -3.60
C VAL A 341 6.55 14.49 -4.54
N ALA A 342 6.85 13.54 -5.44
CA ALA A 342 7.92 13.66 -6.42
C ALA A 342 7.77 14.92 -7.28
N THR A 343 6.54 15.25 -7.69
CA THR A 343 6.22 16.47 -8.45
C THR A 343 6.45 17.73 -7.60
N GLN A 344 5.96 17.76 -6.35
CA GLN A 344 6.10 18.91 -5.47
C GLN A 344 7.55 19.21 -5.10
N VAL A 345 8.36 18.16 -4.89
CA VAL A 345 9.79 18.31 -4.58
C VAL A 345 10.56 18.76 -5.81
N SER A 346 10.36 18.10 -6.96
CA SER A 346 11.08 18.45 -8.20
C SER A 346 10.78 19.87 -8.71
N THR A 347 9.58 20.39 -8.41
CA THR A 347 9.18 21.73 -8.85
C THR A 347 9.71 22.83 -7.93
N ARG A 348 9.81 22.57 -6.62
CA ARG A 348 10.12 23.59 -5.62
C ARG A 348 11.59 23.60 -5.19
N GLU A 349 12.28 22.46 -5.26
CA GLU A 349 13.67 22.33 -4.84
C GLU A 349 14.61 22.46 -6.05
N ARG A 350 15.36 23.57 -6.14
CA ARG A 350 16.27 23.81 -7.26
C ARG A 350 17.33 22.71 -7.35
N GLY A 351 17.43 22.09 -8.52
CA GLY A 351 18.45 21.08 -8.80
C GLY A 351 18.13 19.68 -8.26
N VAL A 352 16.99 19.49 -7.59
CA VAL A 352 16.50 18.18 -7.16
C VAL A 352 15.49 17.68 -8.18
N ARG A 353 15.68 16.46 -8.69
CA ARG A 353 14.71 15.78 -9.55
C ARG A 353 14.40 14.41 -8.97
N VAL A 354 13.15 14.22 -8.60
CA VAL A 354 12.63 12.96 -8.07
C VAL A 354 11.77 12.31 -9.15
N ASP A 355 12.14 11.10 -9.55
CA ASP A 355 11.35 10.31 -10.48
C ASP A 355 10.25 9.55 -9.72
N CYS A 356 8.99 9.66 -10.18
CA CYS A 356 7.88 9.01 -9.48
C CYS A 356 8.04 7.49 -9.45
N GLU A 357 8.40 6.85 -10.58
CA GLU A 357 8.48 5.39 -10.65
C GLU A 357 9.60 4.85 -9.75
N ARG A 358 10.72 5.57 -9.67
CA ARG A 358 11.79 5.24 -8.70
C ARG A 358 11.31 5.36 -7.25
N LEU A 359 10.65 6.46 -6.89
CA LEU A 359 10.11 6.64 -5.54
C LEU A 359 9.07 5.55 -5.22
N MET A 360 8.21 5.23 -6.18
CA MET A 360 7.20 4.18 -6.06
C MET A 360 7.81 2.80 -5.81
N LYS A 361 8.87 2.45 -6.54
CA LYS A 361 9.57 1.19 -6.34
C LYS A 361 10.10 1.03 -4.91
N ASN A 362 10.65 2.11 -4.35
CA ASN A 362 11.10 2.13 -2.95
C ASN A 362 9.91 1.97 -1.99
N CYS A 363 8.82 2.71 -2.22
CA CYS A 363 7.60 2.60 -1.41
C CYS A 363 6.98 1.19 -1.45
N GLU A 364 6.98 0.52 -2.61
CA GLU A 364 6.46 -0.84 -2.72
C GLU A 364 7.33 -1.85 -1.97
N HIS A 365 8.66 -1.72 -2.06
CA HIS A 365 9.59 -2.57 -1.33
C HIS A 365 9.40 -2.44 0.19
N ASP A 366 9.49 -1.22 0.71
CA ASP A 366 9.39 -0.96 2.16
C ASP A 366 7.95 -1.13 2.66
N GLY A 367 6.95 -0.86 1.83
CA GLY A 367 5.55 -1.04 2.18
C GLY A 367 5.15 -2.52 2.34
N LEU A 368 5.71 -3.41 1.52
CA LEU A 368 5.55 -4.86 1.69
C LEU A 368 6.30 -5.36 2.94
N LEU A 369 7.52 -4.89 3.17
CA LEU A 369 8.26 -5.20 4.40
C LEU A 369 7.49 -4.74 5.64
N GLY A 370 6.99 -3.50 5.64
CA GLY A 370 6.24 -2.95 6.75
C GLY A 370 4.94 -3.71 7.02
N PHE A 371 4.24 -4.14 5.97
CA PHE A 371 3.08 -5.01 6.09
C PHE A 371 3.44 -6.36 6.73
N ASP A 372 4.45 -7.05 6.20
CA ASP A 372 4.89 -8.34 6.72
C ASP A 372 5.31 -8.23 8.20
N THR A 373 6.11 -7.21 8.53
CA THR A 373 6.60 -6.96 9.88
C THR A 373 5.46 -6.64 10.83
N THR A 374 4.60 -5.67 10.50
CA THR A 374 3.45 -5.31 11.35
C THR A 374 2.51 -6.49 11.48
N GLY A 375 2.11 -7.12 10.36
CA GLY A 375 1.22 -8.27 10.33
C GLY A 375 1.68 -9.39 11.25
N ARG A 376 2.97 -9.76 11.22
CA ARG A 376 3.53 -10.77 12.14
C ARG A 376 3.40 -10.39 13.61
N HIS A 377 3.57 -9.12 13.95
CA HIS A 377 3.49 -8.65 15.34
C HIS A 377 2.06 -8.51 15.83
N VAL A 378 1.15 -7.94 15.01
CA VAL A 378 -0.24 -7.75 15.41
C VAL A 378 -1.03 -9.05 15.37
N ALA A 379 -0.74 -9.95 14.42
CA ALA A 379 -1.39 -11.26 14.36
C ALA A 379 -0.75 -12.29 15.30
N GLY A 380 0.49 -12.04 15.72
CA GLY A 380 1.33 -13.00 16.42
C GLY A 380 1.46 -14.32 15.66
N SER A 381 1.82 -15.39 16.40
CA SER A 381 1.86 -16.77 15.90
C SER A 381 0.53 -17.51 16.04
N HIS A 382 -0.47 -16.91 16.68
CA HIS A 382 -1.70 -17.60 17.07
C HIS A 382 -2.87 -17.31 16.15
N LEU A 383 -2.98 -16.15 15.49
CA LEU A 383 -4.14 -15.89 14.63
C LEU A 383 -4.08 -16.65 13.31
N PRO A 384 -5.20 -17.26 12.87
CA PRO A 384 -5.31 -17.79 11.51
C PRO A 384 -5.26 -16.64 10.50
N ILE A 385 -4.57 -16.87 9.38
CA ILE A 385 -4.50 -15.92 8.27
C ILE A 385 -5.28 -16.51 7.09
N TYR A 386 -6.17 -15.68 6.54
CA TYR A 386 -7.00 -16.00 5.39
C TYR A 386 -6.72 -15.02 4.26
N VAL A 387 -6.68 -15.54 3.03
CA VAL A 387 -6.62 -14.76 1.80
C VAL A 387 -7.98 -14.85 1.13
N ALA A 388 -8.64 -13.71 0.97
CA ALA A 388 -9.93 -13.56 0.29
C ALA A 388 -9.71 -12.95 -1.10
N THR A 389 -9.80 -13.77 -2.14
CA THR A 389 -9.62 -13.35 -3.54
C THR A 389 -10.97 -13.12 -4.21
N PHE A 390 -11.19 -11.91 -4.73
CA PHE A 390 -12.45 -11.46 -5.33
C PHE A 390 -12.37 -11.53 -6.87
N HIS A 391 -13.11 -12.45 -7.49
CA HIS A 391 -13.12 -12.71 -8.93
C HIS A 391 -14.35 -12.21 -9.66
#